data_AF-A0A8B6H407-F1
#
_entry.id   AF-A0A8B6H407-F1
#
_cell.length_a   1.000
_cell.length_b   1.000
_cell.length_c   1.000
_cell.angle_alpha   90.00
_cell.angle_beta   90.00
_cell.angle_gamma   90.00
#
_symmetry.space_group_name_H-M   'P 1'
#
loop_
_entity.id
_entity.type
_entity.pdbx_description
1 polymer ?
#
loop_
_entity_poly.entity_id
_entity_poly.type
_entity_poly.pdbx_seq_one_letter_code
_entity_poly.pdbx_strand_id
1 'polypeptide(L)' 'QAILDYSKQLMYSFYYDVANELWEKNELVASDTDSMILSVKTKDIYKDMEEIIDELDTSGYPKDHPLYSEKNKKSNW' A
#
# COMPACT_ATOMS: atom_id res chain seq x y z
N GLN A 1 0.22 -23.29 8.18
CA GLN A 1 1.49 -22.78 7.61
C GLN A 1 1.25 -22.05 6.28
N ALA A 2 0.68 -22.70 5.26
CA ALA A 2 0.49 -22.10 3.92
C ALA A 2 -0.13 -20.69 3.88
N ILE A 3 -1.26 -20.44 4.57
CA ILE A 3 -1.94 -19.13 4.52
C ILE A 3 -1.06 -18.00 5.03
N LEU A 4 -0.32 -18.21 6.13
CA LEU A 4 0.56 -17.19 6.70
C LEU A 4 1.75 -16.89 5.77
N ASP A 5 2.28 -17.91 5.10
CA ASP A 5 3.38 -17.72 4.16
C ASP A 5 2.91 -16.95 2.91
N TYR A 6 1.68 -17.20 2.44
CA TYR A 6 1.08 -16.38 1.37
C TYR A 6 0.85 -14.93 1.79
N SER A 7 0.36 -14.67 3.01
CA SER A 7 0.20 -13.30 3.51
C SER A 7 1.54 -12.56 3.56
N LYS A 8 2.60 -13.20 4.04
CA LYS A 8 3.96 -12.64 4.04
C LYS A 8 4.44 -12.36 2.62
N GLN A 9 4.23 -13.31 1.70
CA GLN A 9 4.65 -13.14 0.31
C GLN A 9 3.93 -11.94 -0.34
N LEU A 10 2.63 -11.76 -0.08
CA LEU A 10 1.87 -10.61 -0.56
C LEU A 10 2.42 -9.29 -0.01
N MET A 11 2.65 -9.22 1.30
CA MET A 11 3.22 -8.02 1.94
C MET A 11 4.62 -7.70 1.40
N TYR A 12 5.49 -8.69 1.25
CA TYR A 12 6.83 -8.48 0.72
C TYR A 12 6.85 -8.13 -0.76
N SER A 13 5.98 -8.73 -1.58
CA SER A 13 5.86 -8.36 -3.00
C SER A 13 5.45 -6.90 -3.13
N PHE A 14 4.46 -6.44 -2.36
CA PHE A 14 4.13 -5.01 -2.33
C PHE A 14 5.33 -4.15 -1.90
N TYR A 15 6.06 -4.54 -0.84
CA TYR A 15 7.21 -3.76 -0.38
C TYR A 15 8.34 -3.68 -1.42
N TYR A 16 8.75 -4.81 -2.00
CA TYR A 16 9.89 -4.85 -2.92
C TYR A 16 9.55 -4.39 -4.33
N ASP A 17 8.38 -4.77 -4.83
CA ASP A 17 8.01 -4.56 -6.23
C ASP A 17 7.27 -3.24 -6.46
N VAL A 18 6.66 -2.65 -5.41
CA VAL A 18 5.89 -1.39 -5.52
C VAL A 18 6.53 -0.29 -4.68
N ALA A 19 6.66 -0.49 -3.36
CA ALA A 19 7.08 0.58 -2.46
C ALA A 19 8.54 1.02 -2.67
N ASN A 20 9.46 0.08 -2.92
CA ASN A 20 10.87 0.39 -3.20
C ASN A 20 11.09 1.04 -4.56
N GLU A 21 10.27 0.72 -5.56
CA GLU A 21 10.34 1.36 -6.88
C GLU A 21 9.83 2.81 -6.80
N LEU A 22 8.74 3.04 -6.08
CA LEU A 22 8.14 4.37 -5.91
C LEU A 22 8.96 5.26 -4.97
N TRP A 23 9.49 4.70 -3.89
CA TRP A 23 10.25 5.42 -2.88
C TRP A 23 11.63 4.79 -2.65
N GLU A 24 12.62 5.17 -3.47
CA GLU A 24 14.00 4.64 -3.45
C GLU A 24 14.65 4.61 -2.05
N LYS A 25 14.28 5.54 -1.16
CA LYS A 25 14.85 5.70 0.19
C LYS A 25 13.82 5.53 1.31
N ASN A 26 12.83 4.67 1.10
CA ASN A 26 11.92 4.32 2.17
C ASN A 26 12.60 3.45 3.24
N GLU A 27 12.06 3.48 4.45
CA GLU A 27 12.51 2.65 5.56
C GLU A 27 11.31 1.90 6.16
N LEU A 28 11.43 0.58 6.30
CA LEU A 28 10.48 -0.21 7.08
C LEU A 28 10.68 0.07 8.58
N VAL A 29 9.75 0.81 9.18
CA VAL A 29 9.80 1.23 10.58
C VAL A 29 9.32 0.12 11.51
N ALA A 30 8.23 -0.54 11.13
CA ALA A 30 7.62 -1.63 11.89
C ALA A 30 6.80 -2.53 10.97
N SER A 31 6.62 -3.77 11.37
CA SER A 31 5.65 -4.70 10.78
C SER A 31 4.95 -5.52 11.85
N ASP A 32 3.71 -5.90 11.56
CA ASP A 32 2.90 -6.83 12.36
C ASP A 32 2.31 -7.90 11.41
N THR A 33 1.37 -8.70 11.91
CA THR A 33 0.76 -9.87 11.26
C THR A 33 0.16 -9.56 9.89
N ASP A 34 -0.40 -8.35 9.72
CA ASP A 34 -1.15 -7.94 8.54
C ASP A 34 -0.83 -6.50 8.09
N SER A 35 0.21 -5.88 8.65
CA SER A 35 0.53 -4.47 8.39
C SER A 35 2.03 -4.18 8.37
N MET A 36 2.39 -3.12 7.64
CA MET A 36 3.72 -2.53 7.61
C MET A 36 3.60 -1.02 7.77
N ILE A 37 4.56 -0.42 8.45
CA ILE A 37 4.70 1.03 8.60
C ILE A 37 5.99 1.45 7.88
N LEU A 38 5.84 2.26 6.84
CA LEU A 38 6.96 2.77 6.05
C LEU A 38 7.18 4.25 6.35
N SER A 39 8.44 4.63 6.55
CA SER A 39 8.89 6.02 6.54
C SER A 39 9.33 6.34 5.13
N VAL A 40 8.69 7.33 4.50
CA VAL A 40 8.97 7.76 3.13
C VAL A 40 9.27 9.25 3.10
N LYS A 41 10.25 9.66 2.30
CA LYS A 41 10.58 11.07 2.08
C LYS A 41 10.09 11.49 0.70
N THR A 42 8.94 12.17 0.67
CA THR A 42 8.34 12.70 -0.55
C THR A 42 7.89 14.15 -0.38
N LYS A 43 7.66 14.82 -1.50
CA LYS A 43 7.06 16.16 -1.54
C LYS A 43 5.54 16.12 -1.39
N ASP A 44 4.91 15.07 -1.92
CA ASP A 44 3.45 14.95 -1.98
C ASP A 44 3.05 13.47 -2.06
N ILE A 45 2.68 12.91 -0.91
CA ILE A 45 2.36 11.48 -0.81
C ILE A 45 1.16 11.08 -1.69
N TYR A 46 0.21 11.98 -1.90
CA TYR A 46 -0.98 11.66 -2.69
C TYR A 46 -0.68 11.60 -4.18
N LYS A 47 0.30 12.39 -4.68
CA LYS A 47 0.77 12.26 -6.06
C LYS A 47 1.49 10.94 -6.28
N ASP A 48 2.36 10.56 -5.36
CA ASP A 48 3.06 9.28 -5.46
C ASP A 48 2.05 8.11 -5.42
N MET A 49 1.05 8.18 -4.53
CA MET A 49 -0.02 7.16 -4.46
C MET A 49 -0.89 7.10 -5.71
N GLU A 50 -1.02 8.18 -6.48
CA GLU A 50 -1.73 8.18 -7.76
C GLU A 50 -1.03 7.27 -8.78
N GLU A 51 0.30 7.20 -8.77
CA GLU A 51 1.09 6.35 -9.68
C GLU A 51 0.86 4.85 -9.45
N ILE A 52 0.51 4.48 -8.21
CA ILE A 52 0.27 3.09 -7.79
C ILE A 52 -1.19 2.85 -7.37
N ILE A 53 -2.12 3.69 -7.82
CA ILE A 53 -3.52 3.67 -7.37
C ILE A 53 -4.20 2.30 -7.59
N ASP A 54 -3.73 1.56 -8.60
CA ASP A 54 -4.22 0.22 -8.95
C ASP A 54 -3.84 -0.85 -7.93
N GLU A 55 -2.85 -0.60 -7.08
CA GLU A 55 -2.42 -1.48 -5.98
C GLU A 55 -3.11 -1.12 -4.64
N LEU A 56 -3.85 -0.01 -4.59
CA LEU A 56 -4.37 0.57 -3.35
C LEU A 56 -5.89 0.48 -3.25
N ASP A 57 -6.38 0.17 -2.05
CA ASP A 57 -7.79 0.35 -1.68
C ASP A 57 -7.98 1.74 -1.04
N THR A 58 -8.42 2.71 -1.83
CA THR A 58 -8.76 4.07 -1.39
C THR A 58 -10.26 4.29 -1.22
N SER A 59 -11.06 3.22 -1.19
CA SER A 59 -12.52 3.31 -1.08
C SER A 59 -12.99 3.87 0.27
N GLY A 60 -12.11 3.88 1.27
CA GLY A 60 -12.33 4.50 2.58
C GLY A 60 -12.11 6.01 2.63
N TYR A 61 -11.63 6.66 1.55
CA TYR A 61 -11.43 8.10 1.52
C TYR A 61 -12.76 8.88 1.40
N PRO A 62 -12.80 10.17 1.79
CA PRO A 62 -13.92 11.06 1.50
C PRO A 62 -14.25 11.07 0.00
N LYS A 63 -15.53 11.12 -0.36
CA LYS A 63 -15.97 11.03 -1.78
C LYS A 63 -15.49 12.18 -2.66
N ASP A 64 -15.15 13.31 -2.05
CA ASP A 64 -14.58 14.51 -2.69
C ASP A 64 -13.05 14.49 -2.73
N HIS A 65 -12.39 13.47 -2.17
CA HIS A 65 -10.96 13.31 -2.23
C HIS A 65 -10.52 12.89 -3.65
N PRO A 66 -9.44 13.47 -4.22
CA PRO A 66 -9.01 13.19 -5.59
C PRO A 66 -8.70 11.71 -5.87
N LEU A 67 -8.20 10.98 -4.86
CA LEU A 67 -7.90 9.55 -4.97
C LEU A 67 -9.05 8.61 -4.56
N TYR A 68 -10.23 9.11 -4.23
CA TYR A 68 -11.35 8.22 -3.88
C TYR A 68 -11.71 7.33 -5.07
N SER A 69 -11.69 6.01 -4.85
CA SER A 69 -12.04 5.02 -5.87
C SER A 69 -12.63 3.77 -5.23
N GLU A 70 -13.68 3.22 -5.84
CA GLU A 70 -14.23 1.92 -5.44
C GLU A 70 -13.62 0.73 -6.21
N LYS A 71 -12.66 0.97 -7.12
CA LYS A 71 -12.07 -0.06 -8.01
C LYS A 71 -11.52 -1.26 -7.24
N ASN A 72 -10.77 -0.99 -6.17
CA ASN A 72 -10.04 -1.99 -5.38
C ASN A 72 -10.67 -2.23 -4.01
N LYS A 73 -11.92 -1.78 -3.81
CA LYS A 73 -12.63 -1.96 -2.56
C LYS A 73 -12.62 -3.43 -2.17
N LYS A 74 -11.92 -3.77 -1.09
CA LYS A 74 -11.89 -5.15 -0.60
C LYS A 74 -13.30 -5.55 -0.19
N SER A 75 -13.80 -6.63 -0.80
CA SER A 75 -15.07 -7.23 -0.41
C SER A 75 -14.93 -7.79 1.00
N ASN A 76 -15.83 -7.37 1.89
CA ASN A 76 -15.97 -7.94 3.23
C ASN A 76 -16.47 -9.40 3.09
N TRP A 77 -15.55 -10.36 3.00
CA TRP A 77 -15.83 -11.78 3.25
C TRP A 77 -15.31 -12.16 4.63
#